data_AF-A0A922CWB7-F1
#
_entry.id   AF-A0A922CWB7-F1
#
_cell.length_a   1.000
_cell.length_b   1.000
_cell.length_c   1.000
_cell.angle_alpha   90.00
_cell.angle_beta   90.00
_cell.angle_gamma   90.00
#
_symmetry.space_group_name_H-M   'P 1'
#
loop_
_entity.id
_entity.type
_entity.pdbx_description
1 polymer ?
#
loop_
_entity_poly.entity_id
_entity_poly.type
_entity_poly.pdbx_seq_one_letter_code
_entity_poly.pdbx_strand_id
1 'polypeptide(L)'
;MSCKDYMDGYFKEMCAPGINGTERLKNCYEPGEQNALKSLADGKSDVAFVSMRAFNEYKANQISGSANIGPLCPEDNKMYCFMSWSNIGHIFSKKNLTAMRRQEIINVFTKLDKMFGKHPPFHTPMFSMYGPFNHKLDVLFHNNTRSLALDNMLINHPYDKIPMNFERQILNVTDFACDFGAKSTPSLFLILASLVAYIFYS
;
A
#
# COMPACT_ATOMS: atom_id res chain seq x y z
N MET A 1 -5.80 -7.13 23.66
CA MET A 1 -4.66 -7.85 23.02
C MET A 1 -4.14 -6.95 21.92
N SER A 2 -2.83 -6.85 21.72
CA SER A 2 -2.27 -5.98 20.67
C SER A 2 -2.21 -6.70 19.31
N CYS A 3 -2.20 -5.91 18.23
CA CYS A 3 -1.99 -6.35 16.84
C CYS A 3 -0.73 -7.24 16.70
N LYS A 4 0.30 -6.89 17.49
CA LYS A 4 1.53 -7.65 17.60
C LYS A 4 1.31 -9.04 18.20
N ASP A 5 0.51 -9.16 19.27
CA ASP A 5 0.22 -10.45 19.92
C ASP A 5 -0.55 -11.42 19.00
N TYR A 6 -1.42 -10.90 18.13
CA TYR A 6 -2.18 -11.71 17.17
C TYR A 6 -1.29 -12.21 16.03
N MET A 7 -0.48 -11.33 15.45
CA MET A 7 0.44 -11.68 14.36
C MET A 7 1.58 -12.58 14.85
N ASP A 8 2.14 -12.31 16.03
CA ASP A 8 3.22 -13.09 16.65
C ASP A 8 2.74 -14.48 17.12
N GLY A 9 1.42 -14.66 17.31
CA GLY A 9 0.80 -15.92 17.72
C GLY A 9 0.33 -16.80 16.57
N TYR A 10 -0.07 -16.22 15.44
CA TYR A 10 -0.65 -16.97 14.32
C TYR A 10 0.40 -17.59 13.40
N PHE A 11 1.40 -16.80 12.98
CA PHE A 11 2.46 -17.27 12.08
C PHE A 11 3.67 -17.77 12.88
N LYS A 12 4.08 -19.03 12.61
CA LYS A 12 5.29 -19.61 13.21
C LYS A 12 6.54 -18.83 12.83
N GLU A 13 6.68 -18.50 11.54
CA GLU A 13 7.73 -17.67 10.97
C GLU A 13 7.12 -16.77 9.89
N MET A 14 7.67 -15.57 9.69
CA MET A 14 7.17 -14.64 8.68
C MET A 14 8.31 -13.82 8.09
N CYS A 15 8.19 -13.49 6.80
CA CYS A 15 9.04 -12.52 6.15
C CYS A 15 8.23 -11.25 5.83
N ALA A 16 8.42 -10.20 6.62
CA ALA A 16 7.69 -8.95 6.50
C ALA A 16 8.66 -7.75 6.49
N PRO A 17 9.13 -7.31 5.31
CA PRO A 17 9.99 -6.14 5.18
C PRO A 17 9.34 -4.90 5.81
N GLY A 18 10.11 -4.15 6.61
CA GLY A 18 9.64 -2.92 7.27
C GLY A 18 9.07 -3.10 8.68
N ILE A 19 8.88 -4.35 9.15
CA ILE A 19 8.58 -4.63 10.56
C ILE A 19 9.90 -4.69 11.33
N ASN A 20 10.23 -3.64 12.08
CA ASN A 20 11.39 -3.64 12.97
C ASN A 20 11.04 -4.37 14.27
N GLY A 21 11.64 -5.54 14.46
CA GLY A 21 11.57 -6.32 15.69
C GLY A 21 10.80 -7.62 15.53
N THR A 22 11.54 -8.72 15.45
CA THR A 22 11.42 -9.95 16.25
C THR A 22 12.31 -11.00 15.61
N GLU A 23 12.82 -11.92 16.42
CA GLU A 23 13.75 -13.01 16.08
C GLU A 23 13.20 -14.04 15.06
N ARG A 24 12.08 -13.73 14.39
CA ARG A 24 11.32 -14.61 13.48
C ARG A 24 11.34 -14.17 12.01
N LEU A 25 12.00 -13.05 11.70
CA LEU A 25 12.38 -12.68 10.32
C LEU A 25 13.53 -13.58 9.86
N LYS A 26 13.23 -14.81 9.47
CA LYS A 26 14.22 -15.78 8.97
C LYS A 26 14.00 -16.04 7.48
N ASN A 27 15.10 -16.25 6.76
CA ASN A 27 15.09 -16.69 5.35
C ASN A 27 14.32 -15.79 4.38
N CYS A 28 14.33 -14.48 4.62
CA CYS A 28 13.76 -13.51 3.69
C CYS A 28 14.58 -13.43 2.40
N TYR A 29 13.88 -13.50 1.27
CA TYR A 29 14.41 -12.92 0.03
C TYR A 29 14.35 -11.39 0.10
N GLU A 30 14.99 -10.73 -0.86
CA GLU A 30 14.88 -9.28 -1.04
C GLU A 30 13.41 -8.84 -1.14
N PRO A 31 13.03 -7.66 -0.60
CA PRO A 31 11.66 -7.17 -0.65
C PRO A 31 11.12 -7.14 -2.09
N GLY A 32 9.88 -7.61 -2.27
CA GLY A 32 9.17 -7.54 -3.55
C GLY A 32 8.23 -8.73 -3.80
N GLU A 33 7.13 -8.49 -4.50
CA GLU A 33 6.08 -9.51 -4.75
C GLU A 33 6.62 -10.73 -5.51
N GLN A 34 7.56 -10.51 -6.44
CA GLN A 34 8.17 -11.61 -7.22
C GLN A 34 8.98 -12.57 -6.33
N ASN A 35 9.67 -12.03 -5.33
CA ASN A 35 10.44 -12.82 -4.38
C ASN A 35 9.55 -13.52 -3.34
N ALA A 36 8.43 -12.90 -2.97
CA ALA A 36 7.40 -13.55 -2.15
C ALA A 36 6.79 -14.76 -2.88
N LEU A 37 6.46 -14.61 -4.17
CA LEU A 37 5.99 -15.73 -5.02
C LEU A 37 7.05 -16.82 -5.18
N LYS A 38 8.31 -16.45 -5.34
CA LYS A 38 9.42 -17.39 -5.38
C LYS A 38 9.57 -18.17 -4.07
N SER A 39 9.42 -17.51 -2.91
CA SER A 39 9.44 -18.18 -1.60
C SER A 39 8.37 -19.27 -1.48
N LEU A 40 7.17 -18.99 -1.98
CA LEU A 40 6.06 -19.95 -2.02
C LEU A 40 6.36 -21.10 -2.99
N ALA A 41 6.83 -20.80 -4.20
CA ALA A 41 7.15 -21.82 -5.21
C ALA A 41 8.32 -22.73 -4.81
N ASP A 42 9.30 -22.20 -4.08
CA ASP A 42 10.44 -22.95 -3.54
C ASP A 42 10.06 -23.79 -2.29
N GLY A 43 8.81 -23.70 -1.81
CA GLY A 43 8.33 -24.40 -0.60
C GLY A 43 8.92 -23.86 0.70
N LYS A 44 9.42 -22.61 0.70
CA LYS A 44 9.97 -21.95 1.91
C LYS A 44 8.90 -21.25 2.75
N SER A 45 7.73 -20.99 2.16
CA SER A 45 6.57 -20.42 2.82
C SER A 45 5.31 -21.14 2.39
N ASP A 46 4.32 -21.19 3.28
CA ASP A 46 3.01 -21.79 2.99
C ASP A 46 2.05 -20.80 2.32
N VAL A 47 2.27 -19.50 2.52
CA VAL A 47 1.42 -18.41 2.02
C VAL A 47 2.28 -17.21 1.60
N ALA A 48 1.91 -16.57 0.49
CA ALA A 48 2.47 -15.29 0.06
C ALA A 48 1.37 -14.27 -0.22
N PHE A 49 1.52 -13.06 0.31
CA PHE A 49 0.63 -11.94 0.05
C PHE A 49 1.14 -11.14 -1.15
N VAL A 50 0.46 -11.26 -2.29
CA VAL A 50 0.85 -10.60 -3.53
C VAL A 50 -0.37 -10.13 -4.33
N SER A 51 -0.17 -9.13 -5.17
CA SER A 51 -1.16 -8.69 -6.14
C SER A 51 -1.43 -9.77 -7.20
N MET A 52 -2.67 -9.80 -7.70
CA MET A 52 -3.04 -10.67 -8.85
C MET A 52 -2.19 -10.35 -10.09
N ARG A 53 -1.72 -9.09 -10.22
CA ARG A 53 -0.80 -8.68 -11.27
C ARG A 53 0.53 -9.42 -11.17
N ALA A 54 1.19 -9.39 -10.01
CA ALA A 54 2.47 -10.08 -9.83
C ALA A 54 2.34 -11.58 -10.05
N PHE A 55 1.24 -12.21 -9.60
CA PHE A 55 0.96 -13.61 -9.86
C PHE A 55 0.85 -13.92 -11.37
N ASN A 56 0.11 -13.10 -12.12
CA ASN A 56 -0.04 -13.27 -13.57
C ASN A 56 1.28 -13.06 -14.31
N GLU A 57 2.06 -12.04 -13.93
CA GLU A 57 3.40 -11.81 -14.48
C GLU A 57 4.35 -12.97 -14.17
N TYR A 58 4.33 -13.50 -12.95
CA TYR A 58 5.12 -14.66 -12.55
C TYR A 58 4.76 -15.90 -13.37
N LYS A 59 3.45 -16.17 -13.54
CA LYS A 59 2.95 -17.27 -14.36
C LYS A 59 3.33 -17.14 -15.83
N ALA A 60 3.29 -15.92 -16.38
CA ALA A 60 3.70 -15.66 -17.75
C ALA A 60 5.21 -15.87 -17.98
N ASN A 61 6.03 -15.56 -16.96
CA ASN A 61 7.49 -15.63 -17.05
C ASN A 61 8.07 -17.00 -16.65
N GLN A 62 7.34 -17.83 -15.89
CA GLN A 62 7.79 -19.16 -15.46
C GLN A 62 7.04 -20.30 -16.16
N ILE A 63 7.76 -21.02 -17.02
CA ILE A 63 7.26 -22.13 -17.84
C ILE A 63 7.01 -23.42 -17.02
N SER A 64 7.62 -23.58 -15.82
CA SER A 64 7.55 -24.84 -15.06
C SER A 64 7.30 -24.74 -13.54
N GLY A 65 7.63 -23.62 -12.88
CA GLY A 65 7.48 -23.46 -11.42
C GLY A 65 6.10 -22.96 -10.97
N SER A 66 5.27 -22.48 -11.90
CA SER A 66 3.94 -21.93 -11.63
C SER A 66 2.84 -22.98 -11.46
N ALA A 67 3.12 -24.26 -11.77
CA ALA A 67 2.14 -25.33 -11.77
C ALA A 67 1.60 -25.71 -10.38
N ASN A 68 2.33 -25.36 -9.31
CA ASN A 68 2.04 -25.81 -7.95
C ASN A 68 1.58 -24.70 -7.00
N ILE A 69 1.42 -23.47 -7.50
CA ILE A 69 0.98 -22.33 -6.68
C ILE A 69 -0.33 -21.77 -7.24
N GLY A 70 -1.29 -21.50 -6.34
CA GLY A 70 -2.62 -21.02 -6.71
C GLY A 70 -3.16 -20.00 -5.69
N PRO A 71 -4.07 -19.11 -6.12
CA PRO A 71 -4.70 -18.17 -5.22
C PRO A 71 -5.66 -18.87 -4.25
N LEU A 72 -5.71 -18.39 -3.01
CA LEU A 72 -6.75 -18.77 -2.06
C LEU A 72 -8.02 -17.96 -2.37
N CYS A 73 -9.09 -18.64 -2.80
CA CYS A 73 -10.37 -18.02 -3.10
C CYS A 73 -11.33 -18.13 -1.90
N PRO A 74 -12.10 -17.08 -1.57
CA PRO A 74 -13.22 -17.20 -0.63
C PRO A 74 -14.26 -18.18 -1.18
N GLU A 75 -14.77 -19.09 -0.34
CA GLU A 75 -15.78 -20.09 -0.76
C GLU A 75 -17.05 -19.44 -1.34
N ASP A 76 -17.42 -18.29 -0.80
CA ASP A 76 -18.63 -17.54 -1.15
C ASP A 76 -18.52 -16.74 -2.46
N ASN A 77 -17.32 -16.62 -3.07
CA ASN A 77 -17.13 -15.82 -4.27
C ASN A 77 -16.12 -16.40 -5.26
N LYS A 78 -16.54 -17.48 -5.96
CA LYS A 78 -15.72 -18.15 -6.98
C LYS A 78 -15.43 -17.32 -8.23
N MET A 79 -16.25 -16.31 -8.53
CA MET A 79 -16.05 -15.43 -9.69
C MET A 79 -14.86 -14.49 -9.50
N TYR A 80 -14.53 -14.19 -8.24
CA TYR A 80 -13.58 -13.16 -7.85
C TYR A 80 -12.60 -13.74 -6.83
N CYS A 81 -11.59 -14.48 -7.33
CA CYS A 81 -10.62 -15.17 -6.50
C CYS A 81 -9.48 -14.25 -6.03
N PHE A 82 -9.77 -13.40 -5.05
CA PHE A 82 -8.80 -12.63 -4.28
C PHE A 82 -9.39 -12.36 -2.88
N MET A 83 -8.53 -12.14 -1.89
CA MET A 83 -8.94 -11.89 -0.51
C MET A 83 -9.35 -10.43 -0.27
N SER A 84 -8.68 -9.49 -0.94
CA SER A 84 -8.92 -8.06 -0.86
C SER A 84 -8.44 -7.37 -2.14
N TRP A 85 -8.80 -6.09 -2.29
CA TRP A 85 -8.26 -5.23 -3.34
C TRP A 85 -7.42 -4.15 -2.68
N SER A 86 -6.33 -3.76 -3.33
CA SER A 86 -5.66 -2.51 -2.95
C SER A 86 -6.58 -1.34 -3.33
N ASN A 87 -6.67 -0.34 -2.46
CA ASN A 87 -7.37 0.89 -2.77
C ASN A 87 -6.78 1.55 -4.03
N ILE A 88 -7.63 2.29 -4.74
CA ILE A 88 -7.18 3.20 -5.80
C ILE A 88 -6.22 4.20 -5.14
N GLY A 89 -5.13 4.60 -5.82
CA GLY A 89 -4.25 5.63 -5.27
C GLY A 89 -5.03 6.92 -5.00
N HIS A 90 -4.97 7.43 -3.77
CA HIS A 90 -5.68 8.65 -3.37
C HIS A 90 -4.70 9.79 -3.05
N ILE A 91 -5.07 11.01 -3.45
CA ILE A 91 -4.38 12.23 -3.01
C ILE A 91 -5.13 12.77 -1.79
N PHE A 92 -4.54 12.58 -0.60
CA PHE A 92 -5.11 13.11 0.64
C PHE A 92 -4.63 14.54 0.93
N SER A 93 -5.50 15.33 1.55
CA SER A 93 -5.19 16.67 2.04
C SER A 93 -5.65 16.84 3.48
N LYS A 94 -5.20 17.91 4.15
CA LYS A 94 -5.65 18.23 5.51
C LYS A 94 -7.17 18.45 5.53
N LYS A 95 -7.84 17.97 6.59
CA LYS A 95 -9.31 18.08 6.73
C LYS A 95 -9.81 19.53 6.69
N ASN A 96 -9.03 20.47 7.21
CA ASN A 96 -9.38 21.89 7.32
C ASN A 96 -8.78 22.76 6.18
N LEU A 97 -8.63 22.20 4.99
CA LEU A 97 -8.18 22.95 3.82
C LEU A 97 -9.25 23.98 3.40
N THR A 98 -8.84 25.19 3.04
CA THR A 98 -9.77 26.20 2.51
C THR A 98 -10.36 25.74 1.18
N ALA A 99 -11.59 26.16 0.86
CA ALA A 99 -12.25 25.81 -0.39
C ALA A 99 -11.44 26.24 -1.62
N MET A 100 -10.85 27.44 -1.57
CA MET A 100 -9.96 27.96 -2.61
C MET A 100 -8.75 27.04 -2.81
N ARG A 101 -8.06 26.68 -1.72
CA ARG A 101 -6.87 25.82 -1.81
C ARG A 101 -7.21 24.41 -2.30
N ARG A 102 -8.37 23.87 -1.93
CA ARG A 102 -8.88 22.60 -2.47
C ARG A 102 -9.03 22.68 -3.99
N GLN A 103 -9.67 23.74 -4.48
CA GLN A 103 -9.90 23.92 -5.91
C GLN A 103 -8.59 24.10 -6.68
N GLU A 104 -7.62 24.83 -6.11
CA GLU A 104 -6.29 24.99 -6.71
C GLU A 104 -5.59 23.63 -6.89
N ILE A 105 -5.55 22.81 -5.83
CA ILE A 105 -4.92 21.48 -5.88
C ILE A 105 -5.58 20.61 -6.95
N ILE A 106 -6.91 20.54 -6.95
CA ILE A 106 -7.68 19.79 -7.95
C ILE A 106 -7.35 20.28 -9.37
N ASN A 107 -7.36 21.60 -9.58
CA ASN A 107 -7.12 22.19 -10.88
C ASN A 107 -5.70 21.91 -11.39
N VAL A 108 -4.69 22.02 -10.52
CA VAL A 108 -3.29 21.75 -10.87
C VAL A 108 -3.14 20.30 -11.29
N PHE A 109 -3.59 19.35 -10.46
CA PHE A 109 -3.44 17.92 -10.77
C PHE A 109 -4.23 17.49 -12.01
N THR A 110 -5.44 18.01 -12.20
CA THR A 110 -6.24 17.72 -13.40
C THR A 110 -5.59 18.29 -14.67
N LYS A 111 -4.98 19.47 -14.58
CA LYS A 111 -4.23 20.06 -15.71
C LYS A 111 -2.96 19.27 -16.02
N LEU A 112 -2.23 18.84 -14.99
CA LEU A 112 -1.04 18.01 -15.15
C LEU A 112 -1.39 16.66 -15.80
N ASP A 113 -2.46 15.99 -15.36
CA ASP A 113 -2.91 14.74 -15.95
C ASP A 113 -3.28 14.91 -17.43
N LYS A 114 -3.98 16.00 -17.78
CA LYS A 114 -4.29 16.30 -19.18
C LYS A 114 -3.06 16.56 -20.05
N MET A 115 -2.03 17.21 -19.51
CA MET A 115 -0.85 17.59 -20.29
C MET A 115 0.23 16.49 -20.33
N PHE A 116 0.36 15.72 -19.25
CA PHE A 116 1.50 14.82 -19.00
C PHE A 116 1.07 13.42 -18.50
N GLY A 117 -0.23 13.12 -18.48
CA GLY A 117 -0.75 11.80 -18.13
C GLY A 117 -0.48 10.76 -19.22
N LYS A 118 -1.33 9.73 -19.28
CA LYS A 118 -1.09 8.57 -20.17
C LYS A 118 -1.30 8.87 -21.66
N HIS A 119 -2.16 9.84 -21.97
CA HIS A 119 -2.48 10.25 -23.34
C HIS A 119 -2.33 11.77 -23.47
N PRO A 120 -1.10 12.29 -23.45
CA PRO A 120 -0.86 13.72 -23.58
C PRO A 120 -1.24 14.19 -24.99
N PRO A 121 -1.65 15.45 -25.17
CA PRO A 121 -2.00 16.01 -26.48
C PRO A 121 -0.76 16.22 -27.38
N PHE A 122 0.44 16.00 -26.85
CA PHE A 122 1.71 16.22 -27.54
C PHE A 122 2.33 14.89 -28.00
N HIS A 123 2.91 14.87 -29.20
CA HIS A 123 3.61 13.69 -29.72
C HIS A 123 4.83 13.27 -28.89
N THR A 124 5.52 14.23 -28.25
CA THR A 124 6.69 14.00 -27.41
C THR A 124 6.61 14.88 -26.15
N PRO A 125 6.00 14.41 -25.05
CA PRO A 125 5.95 15.17 -23.80
C PRO A 125 7.35 15.28 -23.17
N MET A 126 7.68 16.42 -22.57
CA MET A 126 8.97 16.62 -21.87
C MET A 126 9.15 15.69 -20.66
N PHE A 127 8.05 15.31 -20.01
CA PHE A 127 8.02 14.30 -18.95
C PHE A 127 6.67 13.59 -18.93
N SER A 128 6.62 12.43 -18.29
CA SER A 128 5.38 11.70 -18.05
C SER A 128 5.08 11.65 -16.55
N MET A 129 3.84 11.98 -16.18
CA MET A 129 3.36 11.99 -14.80
C MET A 129 3.28 10.58 -14.19
N TYR A 130 3.08 9.55 -15.02
CA TYR A 130 3.00 8.14 -14.62
C TYR A 130 4.21 7.32 -15.11
N GLY A 131 5.19 7.98 -15.72
CA GLY A 131 6.37 7.32 -16.26
C GLY A 131 7.46 7.07 -15.23
N PRO A 132 8.48 6.26 -15.57
CA PRO A 132 9.67 6.12 -14.75
C PRO A 132 10.45 7.44 -14.66
N PHE A 133 11.09 7.67 -13.51
CA PHE A 133 12.08 8.73 -13.32
C PHE A 133 13.39 8.10 -12.82
N ASN A 134 14.50 8.33 -13.52
CA ASN A 134 15.80 7.72 -13.22
C ASN A 134 15.73 6.19 -13.01
N HIS A 135 15.07 5.49 -13.93
CA HIS A 135 14.83 4.03 -13.89
C HIS A 135 14.00 3.52 -12.69
N LYS A 136 13.41 4.42 -11.90
CA LYS A 136 12.48 4.05 -10.83
C LYS A 136 11.05 4.20 -11.32
N LEU A 137 10.25 3.15 -11.13
CA LEU A 137 8.81 3.16 -11.36
C LEU A 137 8.09 3.68 -10.11
N ASP A 138 6.80 3.98 -10.26
CA ASP A 138 5.90 4.27 -9.14
C ASP A 138 6.37 5.41 -8.20
N VAL A 139 7.03 6.42 -8.78
CA VAL A 139 7.73 7.49 -8.02
C VAL A 139 6.76 8.47 -7.35
N LEU A 140 5.78 8.97 -8.10
CA LEU A 140 4.72 9.86 -7.58
C LEU A 140 3.36 9.19 -7.65
N PHE A 141 3.12 8.45 -8.73
CA PHE A 141 1.91 7.72 -9.02
C PHE A 141 2.31 6.37 -9.60
N HIS A 142 1.47 5.37 -9.43
CA HIS A 142 1.73 4.07 -10.04
C HIS A 142 1.78 4.19 -11.58
N ASN A 143 2.68 3.45 -12.21
CA ASN A 143 2.89 3.46 -13.65
C ASN A 143 1.68 2.96 -14.46
N ASN A 144 0.81 2.19 -13.83
CA ASN A 144 -0.42 1.69 -14.41
C ASN A 144 -1.59 2.68 -14.25
N THR A 145 -1.39 3.83 -13.61
CA THR A 145 -2.40 4.88 -13.48
C THR A 145 -2.88 5.30 -14.87
N ARG A 146 -4.21 5.30 -15.06
CA ARG A 146 -4.83 5.68 -16.33
C ARG A 146 -5.07 7.19 -16.40
N SER A 147 -5.58 7.76 -15.32
CA SER A 147 -5.98 9.16 -15.19
C SER A 147 -6.21 9.48 -13.71
N LEU A 148 -6.19 10.76 -13.37
CA LEU A 148 -6.73 11.24 -12.10
C LEU A 148 -8.24 11.46 -12.23
N ALA A 149 -8.97 11.08 -11.18
CA ALA A 149 -10.41 11.24 -11.11
C ALA A 149 -10.78 11.88 -9.78
N LEU A 150 -11.86 12.66 -9.81
CA LEU A 150 -12.51 13.11 -8.58
C LEU A 150 -13.33 11.96 -8.01
N ASP A 151 -13.50 11.91 -6.68
CA ASP A 151 -14.23 10.82 -6.00
C ASP A 151 -15.63 10.59 -6.59
N ASN A 152 -16.32 11.67 -7.01
CA ASN A 152 -17.63 11.57 -7.64
C ASN A 152 -17.64 10.82 -8.98
N MET A 153 -16.50 10.74 -9.67
CA MET A 153 -16.36 9.95 -10.90
C MET A 153 -16.20 8.46 -10.59
N LEU A 154 -15.68 8.11 -9.41
CA LEU A 154 -15.52 6.72 -8.98
C LEU A 154 -16.87 6.07 -8.61
N ILE A 155 -17.88 6.87 -8.25
CA ILE A 155 -19.27 6.42 -7.99
C ILE A 155 -19.87 5.67 -9.18
N ASN A 156 -19.52 6.10 -10.40
CA ASN A 156 -20.01 5.48 -11.63
C ASN A 156 -19.14 4.29 -12.09
N HIS A 157 -18.07 3.98 -11.39
CA HIS A 157 -17.17 2.88 -11.69
C HIS A 157 -17.46 1.66 -10.79
N PRO A 158 -17.17 0.43 -11.25
CA PRO A 158 -17.50 -0.79 -10.51
C PRO A 158 -16.77 -0.94 -9.18
N TYR A 159 -15.82 -0.08 -8.84
CA TYR A 159 -15.07 -0.14 -7.58
C TYR A 159 -15.98 -0.05 -6.35
N ASP A 160 -17.05 0.74 -6.41
CA ASP A 160 -18.05 0.86 -5.33
C ASP A 160 -18.96 -0.38 -5.22
N LYS A 161 -19.03 -1.20 -6.27
CA LYS A 161 -19.90 -2.40 -6.36
C LYS A 161 -19.18 -3.69 -6.02
N ILE A 162 -17.86 -3.66 -5.97
CA ILE A 162 -17.07 -4.81 -5.59
C ILE A 162 -17.16 -4.91 -4.06
N PRO A 163 -17.71 -6.02 -3.52
CA PRO A 163 -17.86 -6.15 -2.08
C PRO A 163 -16.48 -6.11 -1.44
N MET A 164 -16.26 -5.08 -0.62
CA MET A 164 -15.05 -4.89 0.19
C MET A 164 -15.05 -5.93 1.33
N ASN A 165 -14.85 -7.20 0.98
CA ASN A 165 -14.93 -8.32 1.92
C ASN A 165 -13.95 -8.15 3.09
N PHE A 166 -12.78 -7.58 2.83
CA PHE A 166 -11.76 -7.31 3.83
C PHE A 166 -12.12 -6.14 4.74
N GLU A 167 -12.59 -5.00 4.19
CA GLU A 167 -12.98 -3.85 5.02
C GLU A 167 -14.22 -4.15 5.86
N ARG A 168 -15.20 -4.93 5.35
CA ARG A 168 -16.35 -5.37 6.15
C ARG A 168 -15.93 -6.20 7.36
N GLN A 169 -14.90 -7.03 7.23
CA GLN A 169 -14.34 -7.78 8.35
C GLN A 169 -13.58 -6.85 9.31
N ILE A 170 -12.80 -5.89 8.79
CA ILE A 170 -12.08 -4.91 9.63
C ILE A 170 -13.02 -3.95 10.38
N LEU A 171 -14.10 -3.48 9.75
CA LEU A 171 -15.07 -2.56 10.36
C LEU A 171 -15.85 -3.21 11.50
N ASN A 172 -16.01 -4.54 11.46
CA ASN A 172 -16.59 -5.32 12.55
C ASN A 172 -15.58 -5.64 13.66
N VAL A 173 -14.28 -5.47 13.41
CA VAL A 173 -13.23 -5.58 14.43
C VAL A 173 -13.03 -4.19 15.03
N THR A 174 -13.78 -3.90 16.10
CA THR A 174 -13.70 -2.62 16.84
C THR A 174 -12.37 -2.41 17.57
N ASP A 175 -11.41 -3.34 17.46
CA ASP A 175 -10.19 -3.40 18.26
C ASP A 175 -8.90 -3.35 17.41
N PHE A 176 -8.98 -2.88 16.16
CA PHE A 176 -7.81 -2.70 15.29
C PHE A 176 -7.06 -1.39 15.61
N ALA A 177 -6.55 -1.25 16.84
CA ALA A 177 -5.60 -0.19 17.20
C ALA A 177 -4.18 -0.57 16.75
N CYS A 178 -3.94 -0.71 15.45
CA CYS A 178 -2.58 -0.80 14.92
C CYS A 178 -2.12 0.64 14.62
N ASP A 179 -1.47 1.26 15.61
CA ASP A 179 -0.88 2.58 15.48
C ASP A 179 0.36 2.50 14.59
N PHE A 180 0.16 2.58 13.27
CA PHE A 180 1.24 2.69 12.27
C PHE A 180 1.70 4.14 12.07
N GLY A 181 1.21 5.07 12.89
CA GLY A 181 1.81 6.38 13.05
C GLY A 181 3.00 6.26 14.01
N ALA A 182 4.14 6.84 13.64
CA ALA A 182 5.22 7.07 14.59
C ALA A 182 4.64 7.76 15.84
N LYS A 183 4.47 7.02 16.94
CA LYS A 183 4.17 7.62 18.24
C LYS A 183 5.41 8.41 18.64
N SER A 184 5.50 9.67 18.23
CA SER A 184 6.34 10.63 18.93
C SER A 184 5.64 10.90 20.27
N THR A 185 5.83 10.01 21.23
CA THR A 185 5.63 10.38 22.63
C THR A 185 6.67 11.46 22.93
N PRO A 186 6.28 12.72 23.21
CA PRO A 186 7.25 13.67 23.72
C PRO A 186 7.76 13.09 25.03
N SER A 187 9.04 12.72 25.10
CA SER A 187 9.59 12.20 26.33
C SER A 187 9.51 13.33 27.37
N LEU A 188 8.79 13.08 28.46
CA LEU A 188 8.73 13.98 29.63
C LEU A 188 10.15 14.31 30.14
N PHE A 189 11.13 13.45 29.85
CA PHE A 189 12.55 13.66 30.12
C PHE A 189 13.15 14.88 29.41
N LEU A 190 12.73 15.22 28.19
CA LEU A 190 13.23 16.41 27.49
C LEU A 190 12.66 17.72 28.04
N ILE A 191 11.45 17.68 28.59
CA ILE A 191 10.81 18.83 29.27
C ILE A 191 11.42 19.05 30.66
N LEU A 192 11.73 17.96 31.38
CA LEU A 192 12.41 18.05 32.67
C LEU A 192 13.87 18.52 32.53
N ALA A 193 14.59 18.08 31.50
CA ALA A 193 15.97 18.51 31.26
C ALA A 193 16.06 20.02 30.92
N SER A 194 15.10 20.56 30.19
CA SER A 194 15.05 22.00 29.87
C SER A 194 14.65 22.85 31.07
N LEU A 195 13.72 22.39 31.91
CA LEU A 195 13.37 23.04 33.18
C LEU A 195 14.54 23.06 34.16
N VAL A 196 15.28 21.95 34.27
CA VAL A 196 16.46 21.87 35.16
C VAL A 196 17.57 22.79 34.66
N ALA A 197 17.86 22.81 33.35
CA ALA A 197 18.82 23.74 32.78
C ALA A 197 18.41 25.21 32.98
N TYR A 198 17.11 25.52 32.88
CA TYR A 198 16.60 26.88 33.11
C TYR A 198 16.73 27.32 34.57
N ILE A 199 16.53 26.41 35.53
CA ILE A 199 16.70 26.71 36.96
C ILE A 199 18.18 26.89 37.33
N PHE A 200 19.10 26.16 36.69
CA PHE A 200 20.54 26.29 36.97
C PHE A 200 21.23 27.47 36.25
N TYR A 201 20.60 28.03 35.22
CA TYR A 201 21.15 29.16 34.44
C TYR A 201 20.33 30.46 34.57
N SER A 202 19.43 30.56 35.56
CA SER A 202 18.73 31.80 35.96
C SER A 202 19.35 32.44 37.19
#